data_AF-A0A7K1SSW3-F1
#
_entry.id   AF-A0A7K1SSW3-F1
#
_cell.length_a   1.000
_cell.length_b   1.000
_cell.length_c   1.000
_cell.angle_alpha   90.00
_cell.angle_beta   90.00
_cell.angle_gamma   90.00
#
_symmetry.space_group_name_H-M   'P 1'
#
loop_
_entity.id
_entity.type
_entity.pdbx_description
1 polymer ?
#
loop_
_entity_poly.entity_id
_entity_poly.type
_entity_poly.pdbx_seq_one_letter_code
_entity_poly.pdbx_strand_id
1 'polypeptide(L)'
;MKKIIVDTNIIFSTLLNSNGTTGDLIFNSNGFFEFYSCDYMRFEIRKHWSKLIKISKLTDEEMHDAYEKVLTKINFINEAIISPATWIKAEQIVRDIDPDDVDFVALTNHLKGCLWTGDKELYSGLKEKKFRCVYSTADIVKKRYKQT
;
A
#
# COMPACT_ATOMS: atom_id res chain seq x y z
N MET A 1 2.65 -17.20 -2.72
CA MET A 1 1.97 -15.96 -2.27
C MET A 1 2.30 -14.84 -3.24
N LYS A 2 1.33 -13.97 -3.55
CA LYS A 2 1.57 -12.82 -4.43
C LYS A 2 2.01 -11.61 -3.60
N LYS A 3 3.11 -10.97 -4.01
CA LYS A 3 3.62 -9.75 -3.38
C LYS A 3 2.75 -8.55 -3.76
N ILE A 4 2.16 -7.92 -2.77
CA ILE A 4 1.29 -6.75 -2.90
C ILE A 4 1.98 -5.57 -2.23
N ILE A 5 2.28 -4.54 -3.01
CA ILE A 5 2.82 -3.29 -2.48
C ILE A 5 1.62 -2.43 -2.10
N VAL A 6 1.54 -2.02 -0.84
CA VAL A 6 0.45 -1.20 -0.30
C VAL A 6 0.90 0.24 -0.17
N ASP A 7 0.12 1.10 -0.81
CA ASP A 7 0.15 2.56 -0.72
C ASP A 7 -0.37 3.04 0.65
N THR A 8 0.06 4.24 1.07
CA THR A 8 -0.37 4.93 2.29
C THR A 8 -1.89 4.93 2.45
N ASN A 9 -2.63 5.22 1.38
CA ASN A 9 -4.08 5.33 1.44
C ASN A 9 -4.74 4.03 1.92
N ILE A 10 -4.17 2.88 1.57
CA ILE A 10 -4.67 1.56 2.00
C ILE A 10 -4.39 1.33 3.48
N ILE A 11 -3.20 1.72 3.96
CA ILE A 11 -2.81 1.59 5.36
C ILE A 11 -3.66 2.52 6.22
N PHE A 12 -3.83 3.78 5.82
CA PHE A 12 -4.72 4.72 6.50
C PHE A 12 -6.16 4.22 6.54
N SER A 13 -6.70 3.74 5.42
CA SER A 13 -8.05 3.16 5.38
C SER A 13 -8.20 1.99 6.35
N THR A 14 -7.16 1.16 6.49
CA THR A 14 -7.13 0.03 7.43
C THR A 14 -7.09 0.50 8.89
N LEU A 15 -6.30 1.53 9.20
CA LEU A 15 -6.23 2.09 10.56
C LEU A 15 -7.53 2.81 10.96
N LEU A 16 -8.17 3.49 10.01
CA LEU A 16 -9.44 4.18 10.24
C LEU A 16 -10.63 3.22 10.38
N ASN A 17 -10.59 2.07 9.70
CA ASN A 17 -11.62 1.04 9.79
C ASN A 17 -11.05 -0.37 9.58
N SER A 18 -10.57 -0.98 10.67
CA SER A 18 -9.95 -2.31 10.65
C SER A 18 -10.93 -3.44 10.29
N ASN A 19 -12.23 -3.23 10.51
CA ASN A 19 -13.29 -4.18 10.15
C ASN A 19 -13.83 -3.95 8.72
N GLY A 20 -13.33 -2.92 8.03
CA GLY A 20 -13.67 -2.64 6.65
C GLY A 20 -12.97 -3.58 5.67
N THR A 21 -13.27 -3.41 4.39
CA THR A 21 -12.73 -4.27 3.33
C THR A 21 -11.20 -4.27 3.27
N THR A 22 -10.54 -3.12 3.46
CA THR A 22 -9.08 -3.05 3.44
C THR A 22 -8.48 -3.80 4.63
N GLY A 23 -9.06 -3.64 5.83
CA GLY A 23 -8.62 -4.36 7.01
C GLY A 23 -8.83 -5.86 6.91
N ASP A 24 -10.00 -6.32 6.46
CA ASP A 24 -10.24 -7.74 6.19
C ASP A 24 -9.22 -8.32 5.20
N LEU A 25 -8.88 -7.59 4.13
CA LEU A 25 -7.87 -8.02 3.18
C LEU A 25 -6.46 -8.09 3.82
N ILE A 26 -6.06 -7.10 4.60
CA ILE A 26 -4.73 -7.07 5.25
C ILE A 26 -4.61 -8.19 6.30
N PHE A 27 -5.63 -8.38 7.13
CA PHE A 27 -5.55 -9.31 8.26
C PHE A 27 -5.86 -10.77 7.88
N ASN A 28 -6.75 -10.98 6.89
CA ASN A 28 -7.31 -12.30 6.57
C ASN A 28 -6.96 -12.79 5.15
N SER A 29 -5.81 -12.39 4.61
CA SER A 29 -5.30 -12.90 3.31
C SER A 29 -3.99 -13.69 3.43
N ASN A 30 -3.65 -14.16 4.63
CA ASN A 30 -2.50 -15.03 4.87
C ASN A 30 -2.56 -16.26 3.93
N GLY A 31 -1.44 -16.59 3.30
CA GLY A 31 -1.34 -17.69 2.32
C GLY A 31 -1.69 -17.30 0.88
N PHE A 32 -2.41 -16.19 0.66
CA PHE A 32 -2.71 -15.66 -0.67
C PHE A 32 -1.80 -14.49 -1.03
N PHE A 33 -1.69 -13.51 -0.13
CA PHE A 33 -0.95 -12.27 -0.32
C PHE A 33 0.14 -12.11 0.73
N GLU A 34 1.18 -11.42 0.32
CA GLU A 34 2.24 -10.93 1.20
C GLU A 34 2.37 -9.42 0.95
N PHE A 35 2.16 -8.62 2.00
CA PHE A 35 2.08 -7.17 1.88
C PHE A 35 3.42 -6.51 2.13
N TYR A 36 3.74 -5.50 1.34
CA TYR A 36 4.98 -4.74 1.41
C TYR A 36 4.71 -3.24 1.32
N SER A 37 5.54 -2.42 1.95
CA SER A 37 5.50 -0.96 1.77
C SER A 37 6.88 -0.34 1.96
N CYS A 38 6.99 0.94 1.61
CA CYS A 38 8.16 1.78 1.81
C CYS A 38 8.39 2.02 3.33
N ASP A 39 9.62 1.94 3.84
CA ASP A 39 9.93 2.23 5.25
C ASP A 39 9.48 3.65 5.68
N TYR A 40 9.57 4.63 4.78
CA TYR A 40 9.10 6.01 4.95
C TYR A 40 7.62 6.07 5.40
N MET A 41 6.81 5.10 5.01
CA MET A 41 5.41 4.98 5.42
C MET A 41 5.20 5.10 6.94
N ARG A 42 6.13 4.54 7.71
CA ARG A 42 6.07 4.60 9.18
C ARG A 42 6.13 6.03 9.68
N PHE A 43 6.99 6.84 9.07
CA PHE A 43 7.09 8.27 9.35
C PHE A 43 5.81 9.00 8.93
N GLU A 44 5.27 8.68 7.76
CA GLU A 44 4.05 9.30 7.25
C GLU A 44 2.84 9.06 8.19
N ILE A 45 2.65 7.81 8.65
CA ILE A 45 1.61 7.46 9.62
C ILE A 45 1.75 8.30 10.90
N ARG A 46 2.99 8.43 11.43
CA ARG A 46 3.26 9.21 12.64
C ARG A 46 3.02 10.71 12.43
N LYS A 47 3.37 11.25 11.25
CA LYS A 47 3.07 12.64 10.88
C LYS A 47 1.57 12.93 10.85
N HIS A 48 0.76 11.95 10.45
CA HIS A 48 -0.70 12.07 10.40
C HIS A 48 -1.43 11.51 11.62
N TRP A 49 -0.73 11.16 12.70
CA TRP A 49 -1.28 10.48 13.88
C TRP A 49 -2.49 11.18 14.49
N SER A 50 -2.38 12.49 14.74
CA SER A 50 -3.46 13.30 15.33
C SER A 50 -4.71 13.36 14.46
N LYS A 51 -4.55 13.39 13.14
CA LYS A 51 -5.66 13.34 12.17
C LYS A 51 -6.32 11.97 12.17
N LEU A 52 -5.53 10.89 12.22
CA LEU A 52 -6.04 9.52 12.26
C LEU A 52 -6.91 9.29 13.51
N ILE A 53 -6.40 9.65 14.70
CA ILE A 53 -7.16 9.60 15.97
C ILE A 53 -8.48 10.37 15.87
N LYS A 54 -8.44 11.61 15.35
CA LYS A 54 -9.62 12.46 15.25
C LYS A 54 -10.72 11.86 14.36
N ILE A 55 -10.33 11.19 13.28
CA ILE A 55 -11.28 10.60 12.32
C ILE A 55 -11.78 9.23 12.79
N SER A 56 -10.88 8.38 13.30
CA SER A 56 -11.23 7.04 13.79
C SER A 56 -12.05 7.07 15.07
N LYS A 57 -11.94 8.16 15.85
CA LYS A 57 -12.51 8.32 17.19
C LYS A 57 -11.98 7.30 18.20
N LEU A 58 -10.83 6.69 17.90
CA LEU A 58 -10.09 5.85 18.82
C LEU A 58 -9.35 6.71 19.84
N THR A 59 -9.07 6.14 21.01
CA THR A 59 -8.07 6.66 21.92
C THR A 59 -6.67 6.50 21.32
N ASP A 60 -5.68 7.21 21.87
CA ASP A 60 -4.28 7.08 21.43
C ASP A 60 -3.76 5.65 21.62
N GLU A 61 -4.11 5.02 22.75
CA GLU A 61 -3.76 3.61 23.06
C GLU A 61 -4.38 2.65 22.05
N GLU A 62 -5.68 2.77 21.75
CA GLU A 62 -6.35 1.93 20.74
C GLU A 62 -5.76 2.13 19.34
N MET A 63 -5.42 3.37 18.99
CA MET A 63 -4.78 3.69 17.71
C MET A 63 -3.37 3.08 17.65
N HIS A 64 -2.62 3.12 18.75
CA HIS A 64 -1.30 2.48 18.87
C HIS A 64 -1.40 0.97 18.68
N ASP A 65 -2.36 0.32 19.35
CA ASP A 65 -2.61 -1.11 19.20
C ASP A 65 -2.99 -1.49 17.77
N ALA A 66 -3.85 -0.68 17.12
CA ALA A 66 -4.22 -0.89 15.72
C ALA A 66 -3.01 -0.76 14.79
N TYR A 67 -2.18 0.27 15.03
CA TYR A 67 -0.95 0.49 14.29
C TYR A 67 0.01 -0.70 14.40
N GLU A 68 0.34 -1.14 15.61
CA GLU A 68 1.25 -2.28 15.81
C GLU A 68 0.72 -3.54 15.13
N LYS A 69 -0.59 -3.83 15.26
CA LYS A 69 -1.23 -4.96 14.57
C LYS A 69 -1.09 -4.88 13.05
N VAL A 70 -1.31 -3.71 12.45
CA VAL A 70 -1.14 -3.52 10.99
C VAL A 70 0.31 -3.72 10.59
N LEU A 71 1.27 -3.20 11.36
CA LEU A 71 2.69 -3.37 11.05
C LEU A 71 3.11 -4.85 11.01
N THR A 72 2.54 -5.70 11.86
CA THR A 72 2.86 -7.14 11.82
C THR A 72 2.44 -7.83 10.52
N LYS A 73 1.58 -7.21 9.72
CA LYS A 73 1.10 -7.74 8.44
C LYS A 73 1.84 -7.20 7.22
N ILE A 74 2.69 -6.18 7.40
CA ILE A 74 3.34 -5.47 6.29
C ILE A 74 4.85 -5.58 6.44
N ASN A 75 5.51 -6.08 5.41
CA ASN A 75 6.96 -6.09 5.29
C ASN A 75 7.44 -4.74 4.77
N PHE A 76 8.06 -3.95 5.63
CA PHE A 76 8.61 -2.66 5.22
C PHE A 76 10.01 -2.83 4.64
N ILE A 77 10.25 -2.15 3.52
CA ILE A 77 11.50 -2.22 2.78
C ILE A 77 12.14 -0.84 2.76
N ASN A 78 13.39 -0.79 3.20
CA ASN A 78 14.21 0.41 3.07
C ASN A 78 14.46 0.73 1.59
N GLU A 79 14.02 1.90 1.16
CA GLU A 79 14.01 2.31 -0.23
C GLU A 79 15.43 2.58 -0.76
N ALA A 80 16.42 2.75 0.12
CA ALA A 80 17.83 2.91 -0.25
C ALA A 80 18.42 1.66 -0.92
N ILE A 81 17.77 0.48 -0.77
CA ILE A 81 18.20 -0.75 -1.46
C ILE A 81 17.70 -0.81 -2.92
N ILE A 82 16.78 0.08 -3.30
CA ILE A 82 16.23 0.14 -4.65
C ILE A 82 17.28 0.77 -5.58
N SER A 83 17.63 0.05 -6.65
CA SER A 83 18.66 0.52 -7.58
C SER A 83 18.28 1.85 -8.25
N PRO A 84 19.24 2.75 -8.54
CA PRO A 84 18.98 4.00 -9.26
C PRO A 84 18.27 3.81 -10.60
N ALA A 85 18.58 2.72 -11.33
CA ALA A 85 17.92 2.39 -12.58
C ALA A 85 16.42 2.07 -12.42
N THR A 86 16.02 1.52 -11.25
CA THR A 86 14.61 1.28 -10.93
C THR A 86 13.90 2.59 -10.62
N TRP A 87 14.54 3.51 -9.90
CA TRP A 87 14.02 4.83 -9.61
C TRP A 87 13.74 5.64 -10.86
N ILE A 88 14.74 5.75 -11.76
CA ILE A 88 14.58 6.48 -13.03
C ILE A 88 13.40 5.94 -13.85
N LYS A 89 13.20 4.61 -13.87
CA LYS A 89 12.06 4.00 -14.56
C LYS A 89 10.73 4.35 -13.88
N ALA A 90 10.69 4.32 -12.54
CA ALA A 90 9.49 4.68 -11.80
C ALA A 90 9.12 6.14 -12.03
N GLU A 91 10.09 7.06 -11.93
CA GLU A 91 9.90 8.50 -12.22
C GLU A 91 9.34 8.72 -13.62
N GLN A 92 9.89 8.04 -14.64
CA GLN A 92 9.38 8.14 -16.01
C GLN A 92 7.94 7.64 -16.16
N ILE A 93 7.55 6.62 -15.40
CA ILE A 93 6.19 6.10 -15.41
C ILE A 93 5.24 7.14 -14.82
N VAL A 94 5.53 7.63 -13.61
CA VAL A 94 4.60 8.46 -12.84
C VAL A 94 4.63 9.95 -13.19
N ARG A 95 5.62 10.43 -13.94
CA ARG A 95 5.80 11.85 -14.30
C ARG A 95 4.54 12.57 -14.77
N ASP A 96 3.71 11.90 -15.58
CA ASP A 96 2.50 12.47 -16.17
C ASP A 96 1.21 11.98 -15.47
N ILE A 97 1.34 11.39 -14.29
CA ILE A 97 0.25 10.81 -13.51
C ILE A 97 0.26 11.46 -12.11
N ASP A 98 1.13 10.98 -11.23
CA ASP A 98 1.35 11.51 -9.90
C ASP A 98 2.81 11.27 -9.48
N PRO A 99 3.69 12.28 -9.59
CA PRO A 99 5.10 12.17 -9.20
C PRO A 99 5.32 11.78 -7.74
N ASP A 100 4.38 12.04 -6.84
CA ASP A 100 4.53 11.78 -5.41
C ASP A 100 4.45 10.27 -5.09
N ASP A 101 3.83 9.46 -5.96
CA ASP A 101 3.70 7.99 -5.83
C ASP A 101 4.90 7.20 -6.39
N VAL A 102 6.00 7.88 -6.72
CA VAL A 102 7.18 7.30 -7.35
C VAL A 102 7.79 6.15 -6.54
N ASP A 103 7.77 6.26 -5.22
CA ASP A 103 8.35 5.29 -4.29
C ASP A 103 7.61 3.95 -4.33
N PHE A 104 6.27 3.94 -4.34
CA PHE A 104 5.48 2.73 -4.46
C PHE A 104 5.66 2.04 -5.81
N VAL A 105 5.77 2.83 -6.89
CA VAL A 105 6.04 2.29 -8.23
C VAL A 105 7.45 1.72 -8.32
N ALA A 106 8.44 2.40 -7.74
CA ALA A 106 9.83 1.94 -7.68
C ALA A 106 9.93 0.63 -6.88
N LEU A 107 9.30 0.57 -5.70
CA LEU A 107 9.27 -0.62 -4.86
C LEU A 107 8.54 -1.78 -5.56
N THR A 108 7.43 -1.50 -6.24
CA THR A 108 6.69 -2.51 -7.02
C THR A 108 7.55 -3.12 -8.10
N ASN A 109 8.31 -2.30 -8.82
CA ASN A 109 9.26 -2.74 -9.83
C ASN A 109 10.41 -3.54 -9.23
N HIS A 110 10.99 -3.07 -8.13
CA HIS A 110 12.09 -3.73 -7.41
C HIS A 110 11.69 -5.13 -6.94
N LEU A 111 10.56 -5.26 -6.27
CA LEU A 111 10.06 -6.53 -5.73
C LEU A 111 9.39 -7.42 -6.78
N LYS A 112 9.20 -6.92 -8.01
CA LYS A 112 8.49 -7.61 -9.09
C LYS A 112 7.05 -7.99 -8.68
N GLY A 113 6.40 -7.13 -7.87
CA GLY A 113 5.08 -7.36 -7.27
C GLY A 113 3.93 -6.69 -8.03
N CYS A 114 2.83 -6.44 -7.31
CA CYS A 114 1.66 -5.69 -7.79
C CYS A 114 1.35 -4.54 -6.84
N LEU A 115 1.14 -3.35 -7.38
CA LEU A 115 0.72 -2.19 -6.58
C LEU A 115 -0.77 -2.31 -6.23
N TRP A 116 -1.12 -2.09 -4.98
CA TRP A 116 -2.47 -1.89 -4.51
C TRP A 116 -2.61 -0.46 -4.02
N THR A 117 -3.37 0.34 -4.78
CA THR A 117 -3.64 1.74 -4.49
C THR A 117 -5.14 1.98 -4.36
N GLY A 118 -5.50 2.93 -3.50
CA GLY A 118 -6.84 3.49 -3.40
C GLY A 118 -7.05 4.68 -4.35
N ASP A 119 -5.97 5.22 -4.91
CA ASP A 119 -6.00 6.36 -5.81
C ASP A 119 -6.48 5.93 -7.21
N LYS A 120 -7.52 6.60 -7.70
CA LYS A 120 -8.14 6.29 -8.99
C LYS A 120 -7.36 6.86 -10.17
N GLU A 121 -6.72 8.00 -9.99
CA GLU A 121 -5.90 8.67 -11.00
C GLU A 121 -4.62 7.86 -11.21
N LEU A 122 -3.91 7.51 -10.13
CA LEU A 122 -2.75 6.63 -10.19
C LEU A 122 -3.10 5.27 -10.82
N TYR A 123 -4.18 4.63 -10.34
CA TYR A 123 -4.62 3.35 -10.87
C TYR A 123 -4.88 3.40 -12.39
N SER A 124 -5.62 4.40 -12.85
CA SER A 124 -6.01 4.54 -14.26
C SER A 124 -4.80 4.89 -15.13
N GLY A 125 -3.98 5.85 -14.70
CA GLY A 125 -2.76 6.24 -15.40
C GLY A 125 -1.78 5.07 -15.55
N LEU A 126 -1.58 4.28 -14.50
CA LEU A 126 -0.72 3.09 -14.55
C LEU A 126 -1.29 2.01 -15.49
N LYS A 127 -2.61 1.84 -15.53
CA LYS A 127 -3.25 0.92 -16.50
C LYS A 127 -3.03 1.36 -17.94
N GLU A 128 -3.19 2.65 -18.23
CA GLU A 128 -2.99 3.23 -19.56
C GLU A 128 -1.55 3.10 -20.02
N LYS A 129 -0.58 3.32 -19.13
CA LYS A 129 0.85 3.10 -19.38
C LYS A 129 1.24 1.61 -19.42
N LYS A 130 0.27 0.68 -19.38
CA LYS A 130 0.48 -0.78 -19.36
C LYS A 130 1.46 -1.21 -18.28
N PHE A 131 1.40 -0.55 -17.12
CA PHE A 131 2.21 -0.93 -15.97
C PHE A 131 1.96 -2.38 -15.60
N ARG A 132 3.03 -3.08 -15.22
CA ARG A 132 3.03 -4.55 -15.11
C ARG A 132 1.89 -5.09 -14.26
N CYS A 133 1.65 -4.49 -13.10
CA CYS A 133 0.60 -4.96 -12.21
C CYS A 133 0.17 -3.88 -11.22
N VAL A 134 -1.08 -3.42 -11.37
CA VAL A 134 -1.76 -2.53 -10.44
C VAL A 134 -3.19 -3.03 -10.20
N TYR A 135 -3.64 -2.92 -8.95
CA TYR A 135 -4.93 -3.37 -8.44
C TYR A 135 -5.62 -2.27 -7.64
N SER A 136 -6.91 -2.14 -7.87
CA SER A 136 -7.83 -1.50 -6.95
C SER A 136 -8.21 -2.47 -5.81
N THR A 137 -8.83 -1.96 -4.75
CA THR A 137 -9.40 -2.82 -3.70
C THR A 137 -10.37 -3.87 -4.27
N ALA A 138 -11.20 -3.51 -5.25
CA ALA A 138 -12.11 -4.45 -5.89
C ALA A 138 -11.37 -5.58 -6.65
N ASP A 139 -10.21 -5.31 -7.23
CA ASP A 139 -9.39 -6.32 -7.90
C ASP A 139 -8.76 -7.29 -6.90
N ILE A 140 -8.26 -6.79 -5.78
CA ILE A 140 -7.71 -7.61 -4.69
C ILE A 140 -8.80 -8.54 -4.14
N VAL A 141 -10.00 -8.01 -3.86
CA VAL A 141 -11.16 -8.80 -3.40
C VAL A 141 -11.46 -9.94 -4.37
N LYS A 142 -11.64 -9.62 -5.66
CA LYS A 142 -11.89 -10.64 -6.70
C LYS A 142 -10.78 -11.68 -6.78
N LYS A 143 -9.52 -11.29 -6.57
CA LYS A 143 -8.38 -12.20 -6.61
C LYS A 143 -8.31 -13.13 -5.41
N ARG A 144 -8.74 -12.68 -4.23
CA ARG A 144 -8.84 -13.55 -3.05
C ARG A 144 -9.90 -14.63 -3.29
N TYR A 145 -11.10 -14.25 -3.76
CA TYR A 145 -12.20 -15.19 -4.00
C TYR A 145 -12.01 -16.14 -5.18
N LYS A 146 -11.20 -15.79 -6.19
CA LYS A 146 -10.87 -16.72 -7.29
C LYS A 146 -9.83 -17.78 -6.91
N GLN A 147 -9.21 -17.67 -5.73
CA GLN A 147 -8.19 -18.60 -5.24
C GLN A 147 -8.72 -19.52 -4.13
N THR A 148 -9.93 -19.26 -3.62
CA THR A 148 -10.74 -20.16 -2.79
C THR A 148 -11.63 -21.02 -3.68
#